data_AF-A0A2M6ZRH1-F1
#
_entry.id   AF-A0A2M6ZRH1-F1
#
_cell.length_a   1.000
_cell.length_b   1.000
_cell.length_c   1.000
_cell.angle_alpha   90.00
_cell.angle_beta   90.00
_cell.angle_gamma   90.00
#
_symmetry.space_group_name_H-M   'P 1'
#
loop_
_entity.id
_entity.type
_entity.pdbx_description
1 polymer ?
#
loop_
_entity_poly.entity_id
_entity_poly.type
_entity_poly.pdbx_seq_one_letter_code
_entity_poly.pdbx_strand_id
1 'polypeptide(L)'
;PRFFEGGKAKLILAEEVDLLESGVEIAVQPPGKRLQSITLLSGGEKALTAIAFIFSIFLTKPSPFCLLDEVDAPLDDANVDRFNNMIRAMTDYSQFVLISHNKRTMELADVLYGVTMQEPGTSKIVSVRLNKENITDSDVQLESVVA
;
A
#
# COMPACT_ATOMS: atom_id res chain seq x y z
N PRO A 1 14.86 6.99 2.22
CA PRO A 1 14.06 7.27 1.00
C PRO A 1 13.78 5.96 0.23
N ARG A 2 12.73 5.23 0.63
CA ARG A 2 12.39 3.92 0.02
C ARG A 2 11.55 4.05 -1.26
N PHE A 3 10.80 5.15 -1.41
CA PHE A 3 9.93 5.39 -2.56
C PHE A 3 10.55 6.26 -3.66
N PHE A 4 11.32 7.29 -3.29
CA PHE A 4 12.04 8.15 -4.23
C PHE A 4 13.53 8.10 -3.93
N GLU A 5 14.28 7.28 -4.66
CA GLU A 5 15.74 7.11 -4.53
C GLU A 5 16.47 8.45 -4.68
N GLY A 6 16.80 9.09 -3.55
CA GLY A 6 17.43 10.43 -3.51
C GLY A 6 16.46 11.62 -3.51
N GLY A 7 15.14 11.37 -3.53
CA GLY A 7 14.12 12.41 -3.34
C GLY A 7 13.96 12.81 -1.87
N LYS A 8 13.40 14.00 -1.64
CA LYS A 8 13.10 14.54 -0.30
C LYS A 8 11.65 15.01 -0.25
N ALA A 9 11.03 14.91 0.92
CA ALA A 9 9.74 15.53 1.18
C ALA A 9 9.69 16.03 2.62
N LYS A 10 8.91 17.07 2.88
CA LYS A 10 8.66 17.59 4.23
C LYS A 10 7.24 18.15 4.34
N LEU A 11 6.70 18.09 5.55
CA LEU A 11 5.49 18.82 5.92
C LEU A 11 5.89 20.22 6.38
N ILE A 12 5.11 21.22 5.97
CA ILE A 12 5.30 22.61 6.33
C ILE A 12 3.96 23.13 6.87
N LEU A 13 3.98 23.88 7.97
CA LEU A 13 2.80 24.61 8.43
C LEU A 13 2.60 25.82 7.53
N ALA A 14 1.39 26.00 7.01
CA ALA A 14 1.06 27.15 6.17
C ALA A 14 1.20 28.47 6.96
N GLU A 15 0.85 28.44 8.25
CA GLU A 15 0.94 29.58 9.16
C GLU A 15 1.57 29.14 10.49
N GLU A 16 2.55 29.88 11.00
CA GLU A 16 3.29 29.51 12.22
C GLU A 16 2.64 30.06 13.52
N VAL A 17 1.49 30.72 13.42
CA VAL A 17 0.91 31.52 14.52
C VAL A 17 -0.08 30.72 15.37
N ASP A 18 -0.90 29.87 14.76
CA ASP A 18 -1.87 29.01 15.46
C ASP A 18 -1.81 27.58 14.91
N LEU A 19 -1.36 26.63 15.73
CA LEU A 19 -1.20 25.23 15.35
C LEU A 19 -2.54 24.52 15.11
N LEU A 20 -3.64 24.99 15.71
CA LEU A 20 -4.95 24.36 15.58
C LEU A 20 -5.66 24.75 14.28
N GLU A 21 -5.41 25.98 13.82
CA GLU A 21 -6.04 26.55 12.63
C GLU A 21 -5.12 26.53 11.40
N SER A 22 -3.81 26.32 11.58
CA SER A 22 -2.87 26.24 10.46
C SER A 22 -3.12 25.01 9.58
N GLY A 23 -3.18 25.25 8.28
CA GLY A 23 -3.08 24.19 7.28
C GLY A 23 -1.71 23.50 7.26
N VAL A 24 -1.65 22.33 6.63
CA VAL A 24 -0.41 21.57 6.39
C VAL A 24 -0.17 21.45 4.89
N GLU A 25 1.00 21.89 4.45
CA GLU A 25 1.47 21.74 3.07
C GLU A 25 2.48 20.60 2.95
N ILE A 26 2.40 19.87 1.83
CA ILE A 26 3.35 18.81 1.48
C ILE A 26 4.30 19.35 0.40
N ALA A 27 5.55 19.59 0.79
CA ALA A 27 6.61 20.01 -0.13
C ALA A 27 7.48 18.83 -0.52
N VAL A 28 7.63 18.62 -1.83
CA VAL A 28 8.25 17.41 -2.40
C VAL A 28 9.34 17.81 -3.39
N GLN A 29 10.46 17.11 -3.31
CA GLN A 29 11.58 17.23 -4.22
C GLN A 29 11.89 15.84 -4.78
N PRO A 30 11.33 15.48 -5.95
CA PRO A 30 11.72 14.27 -6.66
C PRO A 30 13.21 14.31 -7.08
N PRO A 31 13.83 13.15 -7.38
CA PRO A 31 15.20 13.09 -7.85
C PRO A 31 15.41 13.98 -9.08
N GLY A 32 16.41 14.86 -9.04
CA GLY A 32 16.73 15.78 -10.15
C GLY A 32 15.76 16.97 -10.33
N LYS A 33 14.73 17.11 -9.48
CA LYS A 33 13.79 18.26 -9.50
C LYS A 33 14.03 19.21 -8.33
N ARG A 34 13.43 20.41 -8.42
CA ARG A 34 13.38 21.39 -7.32
C ARG A 34 12.26 21.04 -6.34
N LEU A 35 12.35 21.58 -5.13
CA LEU A 35 11.27 21.49 -4.14
C LEU A 35 10.05 22.23 -4.69
N GLN A 36 8.90 21.55 -4.71
CA GLN A 36 7.65 22.09 -5.23
C GLN A 36 6.46 21.52 -4.47
N SER A 37 5.30 22.17 -4.60
CA SER A 37 4.05 21.68 -4.02
C SER A 37 3.63 20.35 -4.66
N ILE A 38 3.00 19.47 -3.86
CA ILE A 38 2.43 18.20 -4.34
C ILE A 38 1.48 18.39 -5.53
N THR A 39 0.80 19.54 -5.63
CA THR A 39 -0.13 19.85 -6.73
C THR A 39 0.55 19.91 -8.10
N LEU A 40 1.84 20.21 -8.14
CA LEU A 40 2.65 20.35 -9.36
C LEU A 40 3.34 19.05 -9.81
N LEU A 41 3.18 17.96 -9.05
CA LEU A 41 3.74 16.65 -9.38
C LEU A 41 2.96 15.93 -10.49
N SER A 42 3.61 14.99 -11.18
CA SER A 42 2.93 14.07 -12.11
C SER A 42 1.95 13.14 -11.36
N GLY A 43 1.02 12.48 -12.07
CA GLY A 43 0.07 11.56 -11.45
C GLY A 43 0.74 10.44 -10.62
N GLY A 44 1.76 9.79 -11.19
CA GLY A 44 2.53 8.75 -10.48
C GLY A 44 3.34 9.31 -9.31
N GLU A 45 3.93 10.50 -9.45
CA GLU A 45 4.66 11.16 -8.34
C GLU A 45 3.70 11.54 -7.19
N LYS A 46 2.48 11.99 -7.51
CA LYS A 46 1.44 12.27 -6.50
C LYS A 46 1.03 11.00 -5.76
N ALA A 47 0.74 9.93 -6.48
CA ALA A 47 0.37 8.64 -5.89
C ALA A 47 1.46 8.11 -4.96
N LEU A 48 2.71 8.09 -5.43
CA LEU A 48 3.83 7.59 -4.63
C LEU A 48 4.13 8.48 -3.41
N THR A 49 3.95 9.79 -3.53
CA THR A 49 4.09 10.71 -2.39
C THR A 49 2.98 10.50 -1.36
N ALA A 50 1.73 10.33 -1.79
CA ALA A 50 0.61 10.05 -0.91
C ALA A 50 0.83 8.74 -0.15
N ILE A 51 1.26 7.68 -0.84
CA ILE A 51 1.61 6.39 -0.23
C ILE A 51 2.76 6.55 0.78
N ALA A 52 3.83 7.27 0.43
CA ALA A 52 4.93 7.53 1.34
C ALA A 52 4.49 8.29 2.60
N PHE A 53 3.56 9.23 2.45
CA PHE A 53 2.99 9.98 3.56
C PHE A 53 2.12 9.08 4.47
N ILE A 54 1.21 8.29 3.89
CA ILE A 54 0.39 7.31 4.63
C ILE A 54 1.28 6.37 5.45
N PHE A 55 2.33 5.81 4.84
CA PHE A 55 3.28 4.94 5.55
C PHE A 55 4.08 5.68 6.63
N SER A 56 4.42 6.96 6.45
CA SER A 56 5.10 7.73 7.50
C SER A 56 4.22 7.90 8.75
N ILE A 57 2.89 8.05 8.57
CA ILE A 57 1.93 8.08 9.67
C ILE A 57 1.90 6.72 10.35
N PHE A 58 1.78 5.63 9.58
CA PHE A 58 1.77 4.27 10.13
C PHE A 58 3.05 3.92 10.90
N LEU A 59 4.22 4.36 10.43
CA LEU A 59 5.49 4.13 11.13
C LEU A 59 5.61 4.91 12.45
N THR A 60 4.88 6.02 12.60
CA THR A 60 4.90 6.82 13.82
C THR A 60 4.13 6.13 14.95
N LYS A 61 3.02 5.46 14.61
CA LYS A 61 2.21 4.68 15.56
C LYS A 61 1.68 3.42 14.85
N PRO A 62 2.45 2.33 14.80
CA PRO A 62 2.06 1.14 14.07
C PRO A 62 0.81 0.52 14.70
N SER A 63 -0.18 0.25 13.85
CA SER A 63 -1.39 -0.51 14.21
C SER A 63 -1.05 -2.01 14.17
N PRO A 64 -1.66 -2.84 15.04
CA PRO A 64 -1.46 -4.29 14.97
C PRO A 64 -1.88 -4.89 13.62
N PHE A 65 -2.84 -4.27 12.92
CA PHE A 65 -3.22 -4.64 11.56
C PHE A 65 -3.47 -3.41 10.67
N CYS A 66 -3.30 -3.58 9.36
CA CYS A 66 -3.51 -2.59 8.32
C CYS A 66 -4.29 -3.21 7.15
N LEU A 67 -5.41 -2.59 6.76
CA LEU A 67 -6.22 -2.97 5.61
C LEU A 67 -6.01 -1.95 4.49
N LEU A 68 -5.58 -2.40 3.31
CA LEU A 68 -5.37 -1.54 2.14
C LEU A 68 -6.20 -2.07 0.97
N ASP A 69 -6.99 -1.20 0.35
CA ASP A 69 -7.89 -1.54 -0.75
C ASP A 69 -7.46 -0.83 -2.04
N GLU A 70 -7.02 -1.62 -3.04
CA GLU A 70 -6.57 -1.20 -4.37
C GLU A 70 -5.60 -0.01 -4.42
N VAL A 71 -4.79 0.15 -3.36
CA VAL A 71 -3.85 1.27 -3.24
C VAL A 71 -2.73 1.25 -4.30
N ASP A 72 -2.52 0.11 -4.94
CA ASP A 72 -1.53 -0.11 -5.99
C ASP A 72 -2.10 0.06 -7.41
N ALA A 73 -3.42 0.26 -7.57
CA ALA A 73 -4.05 0.50 -8.87
C ALA A 73 -3.46 1.67 -9.69
N PRO A 74 -3.04 2.81 -9.10
CA PRO A 74 -2.46 3.92 -9.86
C PRO A 74 -0.94 3.79 -10.10
N LEU A 75 -0.31 2.70 -9.65
CA LEU A 75 1.14 2.53 -9.71
C LEU A 75 1.58 1.78 -10.98
N ASP A 76 2.73 2.18 -11.53
CA ASP A 76 3.43 1.40 -12.54
C ASP A 76 4.22 0.24 -11.92
N ASP A 77 4.68 -0.70 -12.74
CA ASP A 77 5.42 -1.90 -12.31
C ASP A 77 6.57 -1.60 -11.34
N ALA A 78 7.37 -0.55 -11.61
CA ALA A 78 8.51 -0.20 -10.79
C ALA A 78 8.09 0.33 -9.41
N ASN A 79 7.00 1.10 -9.35
CA ASN A 79 6.48 1.64 -8.10
C ASN A 79 5.69 0.59 -7.29
N VAL A 80 5.05 -0.38 -7.96
CA VAL A 80 4.45 -1.56 -7.31
C VAL A 80 5.53 -2.36 -6.58
N ASP A 81 6.68 -2.61 -7.20
CA ASP A 81 7.79 -3.31 -6.53
C ASP A 81 8.29 -2.55 -5.29
N ARG A 82 8.38 -1.22 -5.36
CA ARG A 82 8.76 -0.37 -4.22
C ARG A 82 7.71 -0.42 -3.09
N PHE A 83 6.43 -0.39 -3.46
CA PHE A 83 5.32 -0.55 -2.53
C PHE A 83 5.38 -1.91 -1.81
N ASN A 84 5.54 -2.99 -2.57
CA ASN A 84 5.61 -4.35 -2.04
C ASN A 84 6.80 -4.55 -1.09
N ASN A 85 7.98 -4.02 -1.44
CA ASN A 85 9.15 -4.02 -0.57
C ASN A 85 8.93 -3.26 0.74
N MET A 86 8.14 -2.16 0.71
CA MET A 86 7.79 -1.43 1.93
C MET A 86 6.85 -2.25 2.81
N ILE A 87 5.78 -2.81 2.23
CA ILE A 87 4.82 -3.66 2.96
C ILE A 87 5.58 -4.79 3.66
N ARG A 88 6.43 -5.53 2.92
CA ARG A 88 7.20 -6.65 3.49
C ARG A 88 8.13 -6.22 4.63
N ALA A 89 8.69 -5.02 4.58
CA ALA A 89 9.51 -4.52 5.67
C ALA A 89 8.70 -4.11 6.91
N MET A 90 7.38 -3.93 6.77
CA MET A 90 6.48 -3.56 7.86
C MET A 90 5.76 -4.78 8.46
N THR A 91 5.77 -5.95 7.79
CA THR A 91 5.13 -7.17 8.31
C THR A 91 5.74 -7.67 9.61
N ASP A 92 6.96 -7.25 9.95
CA ASP A 92 7.62 -7.58 11.22
C ASP A 92 6.91 -6.95 12.43
N TYR A 93 6.11 -5.89 12.22
CA TYR A 93 5.47 -5.10 13.28
C TYR A 93 3.94 -5.08 13.18
N SER A 94 3.38 -5.26 11.98
CA SER A 94 1.95 -5.14 11.69
C SER A 94 1.49 -6.22 10.72
N GLN A 95 0.29 -6.76 10.94
CA GLN A 95 -0.35 -7.64 9.97
C GLN A 95 -0.97 -6.82 8.82
N PHE A 96 -0.75 -7.24 7.58
CA PHE A 96 -1.33 -6.59 6.41
C PHE A 96 -2.41 -7.45 5.76
N VAL A 97 -3.56 -6.84 5.48
CA VAL A 97 -4.61 -7.39 4.62
C VAL A 97 -4.70 -6.48 3.40
N LEU A 98 -4.37 -7.04 2.24
CA LEU A 98 -4.34 -6.29 0.98
C LEU A 98 -5.48 -6.80 0.08
N ILE A 99 -6.24 -5.87 -0.48
CA ILE A 99 -7.18 -6.13 -1.58
C ILE A 99 -6.54 -5.52 -2.82
N SER A 100 -6.25 -6.35 -3.81
CA SER A 100 -5.61 -5.92 -5.06
C SER A 100 -5.88 -6.94 -6.16
N HIS A 101 -5.89 -6.47 -7.41
CA HIS A 101 -5.86 -7.31 -8.61
C HIS A 101 -4.47 -7.36 -9.29
N ASN A 102 -3.44 -6.74 -8.68
CA ASN A 102 -2.08 -6.71 -9.19
C ASN A 102 -1.31 -7.99 -8.85
N LYS A 103 -0.86 -8.71 -9.89
CA LYS A 103 -0.16 -9.99 -9.75
C LYS A 103 1.11 -9.90 -8.89
N ARG A 104 1.90 -8.82 -9.04
CA ARG A 104 3.15 -8.64 -8.29
C ARG A 104 2.88 -8.44 -6.79
N THR A 105 1.80 -7.74 -6.46
CA THR A 105 1.34 -7.57 -5.07
C THR A 105 0.84 -8.90 -4.49
N MET A 106 0.08 -9.68 -5.26
CA MET A 106 -0.39 -11.01 -4.85
C MET A 106 0.78 -11.98 -4.58
N GLU A 107 1.83 -11.96 -5.39
CA GLU A 107 3.01 -12.83 -5.25
C GLU A 107 3.79 -12.60 -3.94
N LEU A 108 3.64 -11.43 -3.29
CA LEU A 108 4.28 -11.12 -2.01
C LEU A 108 3.52 -11.71 -0.81
N ALA A 109 2.23 -12.05 -0.98
CA ALA A 109 1.38 -12.46 0.12
C ALA A 109 1.81 -13.82 0.70
N ASP A 110 1.69 -13.99 2.02
CA ASP A 110 1.89 -15.29 2.65
C ASP A 110 0.65 -16.21 2.44
N VAL A 111 -0.54 -15.60 2.34
CA VAL A 111 -1.81 -16.29 2.09
C VAL A 111 -2.65 -15.46 1.11
N LEU A 112 -3.19 -16.10 0.09
CA LEU A 112 -4.14 -15.51 -0.84
C LEU A 112 -5.55 -15.97 -0.51
N TYR A 113 -6.48 -15.01 -0.43
CA TYR A 113 -7.91 -15.26 -0.34
C TYR A 113 -8.58 -14.78 -1.63
N GLY A 114 -9.07 -15.71 -2.44
CA GLY A 114 -9.87 -15.41 -3.62
C GLY A 114 -11.36 -15.39 -3.26
N VAL A 115 -12.08 -14.38 -3.74
CA VAL A 115 -13.54 -14.32 -3.62
C VAL A 115 -14.15 -14.65 -4.97
N THR A 116 -15.01 -15.67 -4.99
CA THR A 116 -15.72 -16.12 -6.20
C THR A 116 -17.23 -16.02 -6.00
N MET A 117 -17.98 -15.91 -7.09
CA MET A 117 -19.44 -15.91 -7.06
C MET A 117 -19.95 -17.03 -7.98
N GLN A 118 -20.25 -18.20 -7.40
CA GLN A 118 -20.78 -19.35 -8.15
C GLN A 118 -22.26 -19.16 -8.47
N GLU A 119 -22.99 -18.58 -7.53
CA GLU A 119 -24.41 -18.25 -7.65
C GLU A 119 -24.59 -16.74 -7.45
N PRO A 120 -25.47 -16.07 -8.22
CA PRO A 120 -25.70 -14.64 -8.06
C PRO A 120 -26.06 -14.28 -6.61
N GLY A 121 -25.32 -13.35 -6.03
CA GLY A 121 -25.56 -12.87 -4.67
C GLY A 121 -25.00 -13.75 -3.55
N THR A 122 -24.28 -14.84 -3.86
CA THR A 122 -23.57 -15.64 -2.85
C THR A 122 -22.08 -15.69 -3.16
N SER A 123 -21.27 -15.12 -2.27
CA SER A 123 -19.81 -15.19 -2.35
C SER A 123 -19.29 -16.51 -1.75
N LYS A 124 -18.19 -17.01 -2.31
CA LYS A 124 -17.45 -18.15 -1.78
C LYS A 124 -15.97 -17.80 -1.72
N ILE A 125 -15.36 -18.07 -0.58
CA ILE A 125 -13.94 -17.81 -0.35
C ILE A 125 -13.15 -19.06 -0.68
N VAL A 126 -12.09 -18.87 -1.45
CA VAL A 126 -11.05 -19.86 -1.71
C VAL A 126 -9.76 -19.32 -1.10
N SER A 127 -9.00 -20.14 -0.39
CA SER A 127 -7.73 -19.70 0.18
C SER A 127 -6.58 -20.62 -0.20
N VAL A 128 -5.40 -20.03 -0.38
CA VAL A 128 -4.16 -20.73 -0.70
C VAL A 128 -3.03 -20.13 0.13
N ARG A 129 -2.25 -20.98 0.80
CA ARG A 129 -1.01 -20.55 1.47
C ARG A 129 0.16 -20.63 0.49
N LEU A 130 0.89 -19.54 0.31
CA LEU A 130 2.04 -19.47 -0.58
C LEU A 130 3.30 -19.90 0.21
N ASN A 131 3.48 -21.20 0.40
CA ASN A 131 4.74 -21.75 0.93
C ASN A 131 5.82 -21.72 -0.17
N LYS A 132 7.07 -21.40 0.19
CA LYS A 132 8.20 -21.29 -0.76
C LYS A 132 8.64 -22.61 -1.41
N GLU A 133 7.99 -23.74 -1.13
CA GLU A 133 8.24 -25.02 -1.79
C GLU A 133 6.90 -25.73 -2.09
N ASN A 134 6.65 -25.97 -3.38
CA ASN A 134 5.60 -26.81 -3.99
C ASN A 134 4.18 -26.64 -3.42
N ILE A 135 3.38 -25.79 -4.07
CA ILE A 135 1.92 -25.74 -3.90
C ILE A 135 1.34 -27.09 -4.33
N THR A 136 0.64 -27.76 -3.42
CA THR A 136 -0.13 -28.98 -3.71
C THR A 136 -1.62 -28.69 -3.66
N ASP A 137 -2.45 -29.46 -4.38
CA ASP A 137 -3.92 -29.29 -4.37
C ASP A 137 -4.53 -29.39 -2.95
N SER A 138 -3.82 -29.98 -1.99
CA SER A 138 -4.21 -30.03 -0.57
C SER A 138 -4.10 -28.69 0.17
N ASP A 139 -3.42 -27.70 -0.38
CA ASP A 139 -3.24 -26.38 0.24
C ASP A 139 -4.41 -25.41 -0.04
N VAL A 140 -5.36 -25.82 -0.89
CA VAL A 140 -6.55 -25.04 -1.26
C VAL A 140 -7.70 -25.36 -0.30
N GLN A 141 -8.06 -24.40 0.56
CA GLN A 141 -9.21 -24.53 1.45
C GLN A 141 -10.40 -23.71 0.92
N LEU A 142 -11.57 -24.36 0.86
CA LEU A 142 -12.82 -23.75 0.44
C LEU A 142 -13.68 -23.44 1.66
N GLU A 143 -13.98 -22.15 1.88
CA GLU A 143 -14.88 -21.69 2.93
C GLU A 143 -16.06 -20.94 2.31
N SER A 144 -17.28 -21.36 2.64
CA SER A 144 -18.51 -20.66 2.23
C SER A 144 -18.82 -19.56 3.25
N VAL A 145 -18.89 -18.31 2.78
CA VAL A 145 -19.33 -17.16 3.58
C VAL A 145 -20.55 -16.56 2.90
N VAL A 146 -21.71 -16.65 3.55
CA VAL A 146 -22.92 -15.96 3.08
C VAL A 146 -22.76 -14.49 3.47
N ALA A 147 -22.62 -13.61 2.47
CA ALA A 147 -22.54 -12.17 2.63
C ALA A 147 -23.93 -11.53 2.46
#